data_AF-A0A557PFJ8-F1
#
_entry.id   AF-A0A557PFJ8-F1
#
_cell.length_a   1.000
_cell.length_b   1.000
_cell.length_c   1.000
_cell.angle_alpha   90.00
_cell.angle_beta   90.00
_cell.angle_gamma   90.00
#
_symmetry.space_group_name_H-M   'P 1'
#
loop_
_entity.id
_entity.type
_entity.pdbx_description
1 polymer ?
#
loop_
_entity_poly.entity_id
_entity_poly.type
_entity_poly.pdbx_seq_one_letter_code
_entity_poly.pdbx_strand_id
1 'polypeptide(L)'
;MPKHQLKTIEILLCLEAVIPHPPARPMTYQELADAVIDRGSSTDYHGVRRILNNERVRNLLGIEQVLLGRTHGIRYRGSLLERFSHTELVAHLIETHLNALLPKEIRHRLSAHLKPHYERFQCFNEYMRDKHWLKKLIIEPERLGAWLTDSLNPNIECILSALYREQHLLMCYEASIPTLAPNKTREEKIMPIQLHVGVDGTYLIYQTRDTQKFGKTPKRILLTSITEVRLTYD
;
A
#
# COMPACT_ATOMS: atom_id res chain seq x y z
N MET A 1 -20.93 13.48 30.85
CA MET A 1 -21.03 12.32 29.92
C MET A 1 -21.65 11.13 30.64
N PRO A 2 -22.46 10.29 29.98
CA PRO A 2 -22.99 9.06 30.56
C PRO A 2 -21.84 8.12 31.00
N LYS A 3 -21.90 7.56 32.21
CA LYS A 3 -20.86 6.67 32.79
C LYS A 3 -20.42 5.53 31.86
N HIS A 4 -21.33 5.01 31.03
CA HIS A 4 -21.03 3.92 30.08
C HIS A 4 -20.09 4.34 28.94
N GLN A 5 -20.14 5.60 28.48
CA GLN A 5 -19.29 6.10 27.40
C GLN A 5 -17.84 6.26 27.87
N LEU A 6 -17.65 6.79 29.08
CA LEU A 6 -16.31 6.91 29.71
C LEU A 6 -15.65 5.55 29.86
N LYS A 7 -16.38 4.55 30.38
CA LYS A 7 -15.88 3.18 30.51
C LYS A 7 -15.50 2.57 29.16
N THR A 8 -16.27 2.85 28.10
CA THR A 8 -15.96 2.34 26.75
C THR A 8 -14.68 2.98 26.19
N ILE A 9 -14.51 4.29 26.38
CA ILE A 9 -13.30 5.02 25.94
C ILE A 9 -12.07 4.51 26.70
N GLU A 10 -12.17 4.34 28.01
CA GLU A 10 -11.10 3.79 28.85
C GLU A 10 -10.66 2.40 28.37
N ILE A 11 -11.62 1.52 28.05
CA ILE A 11 -11.32 0.20 27.50
C ILE A 11 -10.62 0.29 26.16
N LEU A 12 -11.07 1.18 25.27
CA LEU A 12 -10.45 1.36 23.95
C LEU A 12 -9.00 1.84 24.07
N LEU A 13 -8.73 2.78 24.98
CA LEU A 13 -7.37 3.27 25.25
C LEU A 13 -6.48 2.18 25.85
N CYS A 14 -7.01 1.36 26.77
CA CYS A 14 -6.28 0.22 27.31
C CYS A 14 -5.99 -0.83 26.23
N LEU A 15 -6.97 -1.13 25.36
CA LEU A 15 -6.83 -2.08 24.26
C LEU A 15 -5.78 -1.63 23.24
N GLU A 16 -5.75 -0.34 22.89
CA GLU A 16 -4.72 0.22 22.01
C GLU A 16 -3.30 -0.07 22.51
N ALA A 17 -3.11 -0.01 23.83
CA ALA A 17 -1.80 -0.18 24.43
C ALA A 17 -1.36 -1.65 24.62
N VAL A 18 -2.26 -2.63 24.45
CA VAL A 18 -1.96 -4.07 24.67
C VAL A 18 -2.10 -4.94 23.44
N ILE A 19 -2.85 -4.50 22.42
CA ILE A 19 -3.00 -5.29 21.19
C ILE A 19 -1.63 -5.38 20.51
N PRO A 20 -1.16 -6.60 20.15
CA PRO A 20 0.17 -6.78 19.61
C PRO A 20 0.27 -6.21 18.19
N HIS A 21 1.36 -5.50 17.91
CA HIS A 21 1.74 -5.12 16.55
C HIS A 21 2.55 -6.25 15.87
N PRO A 22 2.39 -6.47 14.55
CA PRO A 22 3.29 -7.35 13.81
C PRO A 22 4.76 -6.98 14.04
N PRO A 23 5.69 -7.97 14.15
CA PRO A 23 5.49 -9.40 13.91
C PRO A 23 5.02 -10.21 15.14
N ALA A 24 4.62 -9.57 16.24
CA ALA A 24 4.20 -10.28 17.44
C ALA A 24 2.97 -11.16 17.17
N ARG A 25 2.89 -12.29 17.88
CA ARG A 25 1.80 -13.26 17.71
C ARG A 25 0.46 -12.60 18.03
N PRO A 26 -0.62 -12.89 17.27
CA PRO A 26 -1.95 -12.44 17.65
C PRO A 26 -2.34 -12.96 19.03
N MET A 27 -2.99 -12.13 19.83
CA MET A 27 -3.48 -12.48 21.17
C MET A 27 -4.95 -12.87 21.12
N THR A 28 -5.31 -13.92 21.82
CA THR A 28 -6.71 -14.32 22.01
C THR A 28 -7.48 -13.26 22.81
N TYR A 29 -8.81 -13.30 22.74
CA TYR A 29 -9.66 -12.41 23.56
C TYR A 29 -9.41 -12.56 25.06
N GLN A 30 -9.04 -13.77 25.51
CA GLN A 30 -8.73 -14.02 26.93
C GLN A 30 -7.42 -13.33 27.30
N GLU A 31 -6.36 -13.54 26.52
CA GLU A 31 -5.06 -12.88 26.75
C GLU A 31 -5.19 -11.34 26.73
N LEU A 32 -6.04 -10.78 25.87
CA LEU A 32 -6.31 -9.34 25.85
C LEU A 32 -7.10 -8.87 27.06
N ALA A 33 -8.08 -9.65 27.53
CA ALA A 33 -8.83 -9.32 28.74
C ALA A 33 -7.90 -9.30 29.96
N ASP A 34 -7.06 -10.32 30.10
CA ASP A 34 -6.08 -10.40 31.18
C ASP A 34 -5.11 -9.21 31.13
N ALA A 35 -4.58 -8.86 29.95
CA ALA A 35 -3.68 -7.71 29.79
C ALA A 35 -4.34 -6.34 30.06
N VAL A 36 -5.64 -6.20 29.76
CA VAL A 36 -6.42 -4.98 30.06
C VAL A 36 -6.72 -4.87 31.57
N ILE A 37 -6.96 -6.00 32.24
CA ILE A 37 -7.14 -6.08 33.70
C ILE A 37 -5.84 -5.74 34.43
N ASP A 38 -4.71 -6.28 33.97
CA ASP A 38 -3.38 -5.98 34.54
C ASP A 38 -3.03 -4.50 34.47
N ARG A 39 -3.63 -3.77 33.51
CA ARG A 39 -3.49 -2.32 33.35
C ARG A 39 -4.53 -1.50 34.13
N GLY A 40 -5.33 -2.14 34.98
CA GLY A 40 -6.26 -1.48 35.90
C GLY A 40 -7.68 -1.29 35.37
N SER A 41 -8.03 -1.84 34.21
CA SER A 41 -9.40 -1.78 33.70
C SER A 41 -10.26 -2.87 34.33
N SER A 42 -11.52 -2.55 34.68
CA SER A 42 -12.46 -3.52 35.26
C SER A 42 -13.18 -4.38 34.20
N THR A 43 -12.53 -4.64 33.06
CA THR A 43 -13.21 -5.18 31.86
C THR A 43 -12.93 -6.65 31.69
N ASP A 44 -13.99 -7.42 31.50
CA ASP A 44 -13.93 -8.86 31.37
C ASP A 44 -13.80 -9.31 29.90
N TYR A 45 -13.60 -10.62 29.72
CA TYR A 45 -13.58 -11.28 28.42
C TYR A 45 -14.75 -10.88 27.52
N HIS A 46 -15.98 -10.84 28.07
CA HIS A 46 -17.18 -10.52 27.31
C HIS A 46 -17.19 -9.07 26.84
N GLY A 47 -16.71 -8.13 27.66
CA GLY A 47 -16.55 -6.73 27.31
C GLY A 47 -15.56 -6.54 26.16
N VAL A 48 -14.37 -7.13 26.27
CA VAL A 48 -13.34 -7.10 25.21
C VAL A 48 -13.88 -7.73 23.93
N ARG A 49 -14.45 -8.93 24.00
CA ARG A 49 -15.03 -9.63 22.84
C ARG A 49 -16.15 -8.81 22.19
N ARG A 50 -17.04 -8.18 22.96
CA ARG A 50 -18.14 -7.36 22.41
C ARG A 50 -17.62 -6.15 21.65
N ILE A 51 -16.63 -5.45 22.19
CA ILE A 51 -16.03 -4.27 21.57
C ILE A 51 -15.28 -4.66 20.29
N LEU A 52 -14.45 -5.70 20.37
CA LEU A 52 -13.62 -6.15 19.25
C LEU A 52 -14.40 -6.95 18.20
N ASN A 53 -15.58 -7.48 18.51
CA ASN A 53 -16.49 -8.03 17.50
C ASN A 53 -17.18 -6.94 16.67
N ASN A 54 -17.17 -5.69 17.11
CA ASN A 54 -17.70 -4.58 16.34
C ASN A 54 -16.74 -4.21 15.22
N GLU A 55 -17.15 -4.44 13.98
CA GLU A 55 -16.35 -4.16 12.79
C GLU A 55 -15.94 -2.68 12.69
N ARG A 56 -16.83 -1.75 13.07
CA ARG A 56 -16.50 -0.31 13.05
C ARG A 56 -15.37 0.03 14.02
N VAL A 57 -15.35 -0.62 15.18
CA VAL A 57 -14.26 -0.46 16.16
C VAL A 57 -12.97 -1.09 15.64
N ARG A 58 -13.04 -2.28 15.04
CA ARG A 58 -11.85 -2.92 14.45
C ARG A 58 -11.22 -2.08 13.36
N ASN A 59 -12.05 -1.54 12.46
CA ASN A 59 -11.60 -0.68 11.37
C ASN A 59 -11.04 0.64 11.91
N LEU A 60 -11.67 1.23 12.93
CA LEU A 60 -11.18 2.46 13.58
C LEU A 60 -9.80 2.26 14.22
N LEU A 61 -9.59 1.14 14.90
CA LEU A 61 -8.33 0.82 15.58
C LEU A 61 -7.29 0.19 14.64
N GLY A 62 -7.63 -0.08 13.37
CA GLY A 62 -6.72 -0.73 12.44
C GLY A 62 -6.29 -2.12 12.89
N ILE A 63 -7.20 -2.90 13.49
CA ILE A 63 -6.92 -4.24 14.03
C ILE A 63 -7.61 -5.31 13.19
N GLU A 64 -6.97 -6.46 13.05
CA GLU A 64 -7.51 -7.61 12.34
C GLU A 64 -7.76 -8.79 13.27
N GLN A 65 -8.71 -9.62 12.86
CA GLN A 65 -9.02 -10.90 13.50
C GLN A 65 -8.43 -12.02 12.65
N VAL A 66 -7.56 -12.83 13.25
CA VAL A 66 -6.82 -13.91 12.59
C VAL A 66 -7.27 -15.24 13.19
N LEU A 67 -7.39 -16.29 12.37
CA LEU A 67 -7.70 -17.62 12.86
C LEU A 67 -6.44 -18.25 13.49
N LEU A 68 -6.52 -18.69 14.76
CA LEU A 68 -5.47 -19.40 15.49
C LEU A 68 -5.97 -20.84 15.77
N GLY A 69 -6.00 -21.68 14.73
CA GLY A 69 -6.56 -23.02 14.84
C GLY A 69 -8.07 -23.00 15.10
N ARG A 70 -8.51 -23.35 16.32
CA ARG A 70 -9.94 -23.34 16.72
C ARG A 70 -10.40 -22.02 17.34
N THR A 71 -9.48 -21.10 17.62
CA THR A 71 -9.78 -19.81 18.27
C THR A 71 -9.45 -18.64 17.33
N HIS A 72 -9.84 -17.43 17.73
CA HIS A 72 -9.50 -16.21 17.02
C HIS A 72 -8.46 -15.44 17.83
N GLY A 73 -7.44 -14.95 17.16
CA GLY A 73 -6.49 -13.97 17.66
C GLY A 73 -6.79 -12.58 17.12
N ILE A 74 -6.40 -11.57 17.87
CA ILE A 74 -6.47 -10.16 17.52
C ILE A 74 -5.05 -9.61 17.50
N ARG A 75 -4.73 -8.85 16.47
CA ARG A 75 -3.52 -8.04 16.37
C ARG A 75 -3.81 -6.77 15.61
N TYR A 76 -2.90 -5.81 15.64
CA TYR A 76 -2.93 -4.75 14.65
C TYR A 76 -2.83 -5.36 13.25
N ARG A 77 -3.73 -4.92 12.37
CA ARG A 77 -3.49 -4.98 10.93
C ARG A 77 -2.19 -4.21 10.77
N GLY A 78 -1.18 -4.81 10.14
CA GLY A 78 0.16 -4.22 10.02
C GLY A 78 0.15 -2.75 9.62
N SER A 79 1.30 -2.09 9.73
CA SER A 79 1.41 -0.66 9.39
C SER A 79 0.66 -0.36 8.08
N LEU A 80 0.12 0.86 7.92
CA LEU A 80 -0.53 1.31 6.68
C LEU A 80 0.24 0.89 5.42
N LEU A 81 1.56 0.75 5.57
CA LEU A 81 2.51 0.43 4.54
C LEU A 81 2.68 -1.09 4.28
N GLU A 82 2.43 -1.96 5.26
CA GLU A 82 2.62 -3.42 5.16
C GLU A 82 1.71 -4.11 4.13
N ARG A 83 0.65 -3.43 3.69
CA ARG A 83 -0.21 -3.89 2.58
C ARG A 83 0.38 -3.64 1.19
N PHE A 84 1.51 -2.95 1.09
CA PHE A 84 2.14 -2.64 -0.20
C PHE A 84 3.48 -3.36 -0.34
N SER A 85 3.73 -3.99 -1.50
CA SER A 85 5.06 -4.57 -1.81
C SER A 85 6.18 -3.52 -1.81
N HIS A 86 5.84 -2.23 -1.95
CA HIS A 86 6.80 -1.10 -1.96
C HIS A 86 6.57 -0.15 -0.77
N THR A 87 6.57 -0.70 0.45
CA THR A 87 6.30 0.04 1.70
C THR A 87 7.10 1.35 1.80
N GLU A 88 8.36 1.32 1.37
CA GLU A 88 9.35 2.39 1.40
C GLU A 88 9.00 3.53 0.42
N LEU A 89 8.63 3.19 -0.81
CA LEU A 89 8.17 4.16 -1.80
C LEU A 89 6.86 4.81 -1.35
N VAL A 90 5.94 4.01 -0.83
CA VAL A 90 4.64 4.52 -0.36
C VAL A 90 4.85 5.48 0.80
N ALA A 91 5.75 5.18 1.74
CA ALA A 91 6.11 6.11 2.81
C ALA A 91 6.63 7.45 2.27
N HIS A 92 7.52 7.40 1.27
CA HIS A 92 8.05 8.59 0.61
C HIS A 92 6.94 9.43 -0.06
N LEU A 93 5.99 8.78 -0.75
CA LEU A 93 4.90 9.49 -1.43
C LEU A 93 3.91 10.13 -0.45
N ILE A 94 3.61 9.46 0.66
CA ILE A 94 2.76 10.02 1.72
C ILE A 94 3.43 11.25 2.35
N GLU A 95 4.72 11.17 2.66
CA GLU A 95 5.52 12.31 3.12
C GLU A 95 5.53 13.47 2.12
N THR A 96 5.74 13.17 0.84
CA THR A 96 5.93 14.21 -0.20
C THR A 96 4.63 14.93 -0.55
N HIS A 97 3.51 14.21 -0.65
CA HIS A 97 2.28 14.76 -1.22
C HIS A 97 1.15 14.93 -0.21
N LEU A 98 1.10 14.12 0.85
CA LEU A 98 -0.01 14.10 1.79
C LEU A 98 0.30 14.93 3.05
N ASN A 99 1.58 15.04 3.42
CA ASN A 99 2.03 15.81 4.58
C ASN A 99 1.57 17.28 4.48
N ALA A 100 1.69 17.91 3.31
CA ALA A 100 1.26 19.29 3.08
C ALA A 100 -0.26 19.53 3.25
N LEU A 101 -1.07 18.48 3.14
CA LEU A 101 -2.53 18.54 3.20
C LEU A 101 -3.07 18.30 4.61
N LEU A 102 -2.21 17.93 5.58
CA LEU A 102 -2.64 17.53 6.92
C LEU A 102 -2.44 18.63 7.98
N PRO A 103 -3.31 18.68 9.01
CA PRO A 103 -3.09 19.50 10.21
C PRO A 103 -1.73 19.22 10.88
N LYS A 104 -1.11 20.25 11.47
CA LYS A 104 0.27 20.21 11.98
C LYS A 104 0.51 19.10 13.00
N GLU A 105 -0.47 18.85 13.86
CA GLU A 105 -0.42 17.83 14.91
C GLU A 105 -0.47 16.41 14.33
N ILE A 106 -1.21 16.21 13.26
CA ILE A 106 -1.33 14.93 12.55
C ILE A 106 -0.06 14.66 11.75
N ARG A 107 0.50 15.69 11.09
CA ARG A 107 1.77 15.58 10.37
C ARG A 107 2.89 15.03 11.24
N HIS A 108 3.09 15.60 12.43
CA HIS A 108 4.20 15.20 13.28
C HIS A 108 4.13 13.71 13.67
N ARG A 109 2.92 13.23 14.00
CA ARG A 109 2.68 11.82 14.32
C ARG A 109 2.88 10.92 13.10
N LEU A 110 2.40 11.34 11.93
CA LEU A 110 2.56 10.60 10.68
C LEU A 110 4.03 10.50 10.28
N SER A 111 4.77 11.62 10.28
CA SER A 111 6.21 11.63 10.00
C SER A 111 7.00 10.73 10.95
N ALA A 112 6.70 10.75 12.25
CA ALA A 112 7.33 9.87 13.23
C ALA A 112 7.07 8.39 12.92
N HIS A 113 5.85 8.05 12.50
CA HIS A 113 5.48 6.69 12.10
C HIS A 113 6.14 6.24 10.79
N LEU A 114 6.26 7.14 9.80
CA LEU A 114 6.85 6.84 8.49
C LEU A 114 8.38 6.81 8.50
N LYS A 115 9.03 7.42 9.52
CA LYS A 115 10.48 7.61 9.59
C LYS A 115 11.31 6.35 9.29
N PRO A 116 11.05 5.17 9.89
CA PRO A 116 11.85 3.98 9.61
C PRO A 116 11.70 3.44 8.18
N HIS A 117 10.58 3.72 7.51
CA HIS A 117 10.36 3.36 6.11
C HIS A 117 10.99 4.38 5.17
N TYR A 118 10.95 5.65 5.54
CA TYR A 118 11.59 6.73 4.81
C TYR A 118 13.13 6.62 4.83
N GLU A 119 13.73 6.26 5.96
CA GLU A 119 15.18 6.03 6.04
C GLU A 119 15.61 4.85 5.15
N ARG A 120 14.85 3.75 5.16
CA ARG A 120 15.06 2.62 4.22
C ARG A 120 14.91 3.04 2.76
N PHE A 121 13.93 3.89 2.47
CA PHE A 121 13.74 4.46 1.14
C PHE A 121 14.95 5.30 0.70
N GLN A 122 15.49 6.15 1.57
CA GLN A 122 16.67 6.96 1.28
C GLN A 122 17.87 6.08 0.92
N CYS A 123 18.16 5.06 1.73
CA CYS A 123 19.19 4.07 1.43
C CYS A 123 18.96 3.41 0.07
N PHE A 124 17.75 2.90 -0.19
CA PHE A 124 17.39 2.30 -1.48
C PHE A 124 17.65 3.26 -2.66
N ASN A 125 17.21 4.51 -2.54
CA ASN A 125 17.39 5.55 -3.55
C ASN A 125 18.87 5.89 -3.80
N GLU A 126 19.69 5.88 -2.74
CA GLU A 126 21.15 6.04 -2.83
C GLU A 126 21.83 4.87 -3.54
N TYR A 127 21.29 3.66 -3.47
CA TYR A 127 21.83 2.50 -4.18
C TYR A 127 21.35 2.36 -5.64
N MET A 128 20.28 3.05 -6.05
CA MET A 128 19.80 3.00 -7.43
C MET A 128 20.82 3.60 -8.42
N ARG A 129 21.00 2.93 -9.56
CA ARG A 129 21.89 3.38 -10.64
C ARG A 129 21.38 4.68 -11.28
N ASP A 130 20.10 4.71 -11.61
CA ASP A 130 19.45 5.90 -12.15
C ASP A 130 19.01 6.82 -11.01
N LYS A 131 19.62 7.99 -10.83
CA LYS A 131 19.23 8.97 -9.80
C LYS A 131 17.95 9.75 -10.12
N HIS A 132 17.44 9.61 -11.34
CA HIS A 132 16.25 10.28 -11.80
C HIS A 132 15.02 9.37 -11.86
N TRP A 133 15.12 8.13 -11.36
CA TRP A 133 14.03 7.16 -11.43
C TRP A 133 12.73 7.69 -10.79
N LEU A 134 12.82 8.51 -9.73
CA LEU A 134 11.65 9.13 -9.11
C LEU A 134 10.91 10.10 -10.05
N LYS A 135 11.62 10.76 -10.97
CA LYS A 135 11.00 11.62 -11.99
C LYS A 135 10.23 10.80 -13.04
N LYS A 136 10.46 9.49 -13.10
CA LYS A 136 9.72 8.53 -13.93
C LYS A 136 8.42 8.07 -13.26
N LEU A 137 8.14 8.48 -12.02
CA LEU A 137 6.87 8.24 -11.33
C LEU A 137 6.15 9.58 -11.14
N ILE A 138 5.12 9.84 -11.96
CA ILE A 138 4.28 11.03 -11.82
C ILE A 138 2.98 10.60 -11.14
N ILE A 139 2.67 11.21 -10.00
CA ILE A 139 1.42 10.96 -9.27
C ILE A 139 0.72 12.30 -9.04
N GLU A 140 -0.48 12.43 -9.57
CA GLU A 140 -1.37 13.56 -9.28
C GLU A 140 -1.88 13.44 -7.83
N PRO A 141 -1.71 14.48 -6.98
CA PRO A 141 -2.06 14.43 -5.57
C PRO A 141 -3.49 13.96 -5.27
N GLU A 142 -4.44 14.33 -6.13
CA GLU A 142 -5.86 14.01 -6.03
C GLU A 142 -6.13 12.51 -6.14
N ARG A 143 -5.20 11.76 -6.76
CA ARG A 143 -5.34 10.31 -7.00
C ARG A 143 -4.46 9.47 -6.09
N LEU A 144 -3.52 10.09 -5.38
CA LEU A 144 -2.69 9.40 -4.38
C LEU A 144 -3.57 8.68 -3.35
N GLY A 145 -4.61 9.32 -2.83
CA GLY A 145 -5.51 8.71 -1.85
C GLY A 145 -6.13 7.39 -2.33
N ALA A 146 -6.69 7.38 -3.54
CA ALA A 146 -7.29 6.18 -4.15
C ALA A 146 -6.23 5.11 -4.44
N TRP A 147 -5.07 5.52 -4.98
CA TRP A 147 -3.97 4.60 -5.28
C TRP A 147 -3.37 3.96 -4.01
N LEU A 148 -3.51 4.61 -2.86
CA LEU A 148 -3.14 4.09 -1.53
C LEU A 148 -4.24 3.23 -0.88
N THR A 149 -5.47 3.25 -1.37
CA THR A 149 -6.56 2.46 -0.76
C THR A 149 -6.98 1.27 -1.62
N ASP A 150 -6.77 1.36 -2.93
CA ASP A 150 -7.18 0.35 -3.88
C ASP A 150 -6.18 -0.81 -3.93
N SER A 151 -6.67 -2.00 -4.26
CA SER A 151 -5.79 -3.14 -4.55
C SER A 151 -4.92 -2.79 -5.76
N LEU A 152 -3.61 -2.68 -5.55
CA LEU A 152 -2.67 -2.39 -6.62
C LEU A 152 -2.75 -3.49 -7.69
N ASN A 153 -2.74 -3.09 -8.95
CA ASN A 153 -2.66 -4.02 -10.06
C ASN A 153 -1.37 -4.86 -9.91
N PRO A 154 -1.44 -6.21 -10.01
CA PRO A 154 -0.30 -7.09 -9.78
C PRO A 154 0.90 -6.80 -10.70
N ASN A 155 0.67 -6.19 -11.86
CA ASN A 155 1.72 -5.80 -12.80
C ASN A 155 2.53 -4.58 -12.35
N ILE A 156 2.02 -3.78 -11.40
CA ILE A 156 2.69 -2.54 -10.94
C ILE A 156 4.07 -2.85 -10.37
N GLU A 157 4.21 -3.92 -9.60
CA GLU A 157 5.49 -4.28 -8.98
C GLU A 157 6.57 -4.58 -10.04
N CYS A 158 6.21 -5.33 -11.09
CA CYS A 158 7.11 -5.60 -12.21
C CYS A 158 7.47 -4.33 -12.98
N ILE A 159 6.49 -3.44 -13.22
CA ILE A 159 6.70 -2.16 -13.91
C ILE A 159 7.64 -1.26 -13.12
N LEU A 160 7.39 -1.10 -11.82
CA LEU A 160 8.20 -0.29 -10.92
C LEU A 160 9.62 -0.83 -10.83
N SER A 161 9.78 -2.14 -10.61
CA SER A 161 11.10 -2.80 -10.60
C SER A 161 11.90 -2.52 -11.88
N ALA A 162 11.25 -2.64 -13.04
CA ALA A 162 11.88 -2.38 -14.33
C ALA A 162 12.22 -0.90 -14.56
N LEU A 163 11.39 0.04 -14.09
CA LEU A 163 11.68 1.47 -14.13
C LEU A 163 12.95 1.82 -13.35
N TYR A 164 13.12 1.24 -12.16
CA TYR A 164 14.24 1.57 -11.26
C TYR A 164 15.54 0.91 -11.70
N ARG A 165 15.44 -0.29 -12.29
CA ARG A 165 16.59 -1.10 -12.72
C ARG A 165 16.94 -0.93 -14.20
N GLU A 166 16.22 -0.08 -14.92
CA GLU A 166 16.37 0.11 -16.37
C GLU A 166 16.28 -1.21 -17.15
N GLN A 167 15.31 -2.06 -16.76
CA GLN A 167 15.13 -3.39 -17.33
C GLN A 167 14.02 -3.41 -18.38
N HIS A 168 14.21 -4.27 -19.38
CA HIS A 168 13.15 -4.55 -20.34
C HIS A 168 12.06 -5.42 -19.72
N LEU A 169 10.84 -5.22 -20.20
CA LEU A 169 9.65 -5.98 -19.85
C LEU A 169 9.10 -6.68 -21.08
N LEU A 170 8.50 -7.84 -20.87
CA LEU A 170 7.59 -8.45 -21.82
C LEU A 170 6.17 -8.11 -21.37
N MET A 171 5.43 -7.36 -22.19
CA MET A 171 4.09 -6.88 -21.87
C MET A 171 3.05 -7.54 -22.76
N CYS A 172 2.05 -8.14 -22.13
CA CYS A 172 0.86 -8.68 -22.78
C CYS A 172 -0.32 -7.73 -22.59
N TYR A 173 -1.00 -7.38 -23.68
CA TYR A 173 -2.15 -6.46 -23.63
C TYR A 173 -3.20 -6.76 -24.70
N GLU A 174 -4.44 -6.37 -24.42
CA GLU A 174 -5.53 -6.46 -25.38
C GLU A 174 -5.53 -5.22 -26.30
N ALA A 175 -5.58 -5.45 -27.61
CA ALA A 175 -5.63 -4.36 -28.58
C ALA A 175 -6.99 -3.67 -28.55
N SER A 176 -7.01 -2.37 -28.28
CA SER A 176 -8.22 -1.55 -28.11
C SER A 176 -9.00 -1.26 -29.40
N ILE A 177 -8.71 -1.95 -30.52
CA ILE A 177 -9.37 -1.71 -31.81
C ILE A 177 -10.38 -2.85 -32.06
N PRO A 178 -11.68 -2.62 -31.84
CA PRO A 178 -12.71 -3.65 -31.92
C PRO A 178 -12.94 -4.21 -33.33
N THR A 179 -12.49 -3.48 -34.37
CA THR A 179 -12.91 -3.68 -35.76
C THR A 179 -12.04 -4.62 -36.60
N LEU A 180 -10.88 -5.09 -36.09
CA LEU A 180 -9.98 -5.95 -36.90
C LEU A 180 -9.64 -7.31 -36.29
N ALA A 181 -9.84 -7.51 -34.99
CA ALA A 181 -9.84 -8.82 -34.32
C ALA A 181 -10.11 -8.60 -32.82
N PRO A 182 -11.37 -8.72 -32.34
CA PRO A 182 -11.63 -8.74 -30.91
C PRO A 182 -10.86 -9.93 -30.31
N ASN A 183 -10.12 -9.70 -29.22
CA ASN A 183 -9.41 -10.71 -28.42
C ASN A 183 -8.05 -11.21 -28.94
N LYS A 184 -7.34 -10.47 -29.81
CA LYS A 184 -5.94 -10.82 -30.09
C LYS A 184 -5.02 -10.19 -29.04
N THR A 185 -4.67 -10.97 -28.01
CA THR A 185 -3.61 -10.63 -27.06
C THR A 185 -2.33 -10.37 -27.82
N ARG A 186 -1.73 -9.20 -27.61
CA ARG A 186 -0.43 -8.83 -28.17
C ARG A 186 0.63 -8.95 -27.11
N GLU A 187 1.78 -9.49 -27.49
CA GLU A 187 2.97 -9.54 -26.67
C GLU A 187 4.02 -8.61 -27.30
N GLU A 188 4.62 -7.74 -26.49
CA GLU A 188 5.60 -6.77 -26.95
C GLU A 188 6.72 -6.61 -25.92
N LYS A 189 7.98 -6.65 -26.37
CA LYS A 189 9.13 -6.32 -25.52
C LYS A 189 9.30 -4.81 -25.46
N ILE A 190 9.24 -4.27 -24.26
CA ILE A 190 9.21 -2.83 -24.01
C ILE A 190 10.31 -2.41 -23.03
N MET A 191 10.68 -1.14 -23.09
CA MET A 191 11.42 -0.41 -22.07
C MET A 191 10.46 0.57 -21.41
N PRO A 192 10.11 0.39 -20.13
CA PRO A 192 9.26 1.36 -19.43
C PRO A 192 10.04 2.68 -19.23
N ILE A 193 9.35 3.80 -19.45
CA ILE A 193 9.95 5.14 -19.35
C ILE A 193 9.38 5.89 -18.17
N GLN A 194 8.07 5.84 -18.01
CA GLN A 194 7.38 6.59 -16.97
C GLN A 194 6.04 5.92 -16.63
N LEU A 195 5.70 5.91 -15.34
CA LEU A 195 4.39 5.54 -14.83
C LEU A 195 3.67 6.83 -14.40
N HIS A 196 2.50 7.08 -14.99
CA HIS A 196 1.67 8.24 -14.67
C HIS A 196 0.39 7.79 -13.98
N VAL A 197 0.16 8.25 -12.75
CA VAL A 197 -1.07 8.02 -11.97
C VAL A 197 -1.86 9.33 -11.95
N GLY A 198 -2.89 9.43 -12.79
CA GLY A 198 -3.71 10.63 -12.92
C GLY A 198 -5.21 10.39 -12.79
N VAL A 199 -5.99 11.46 -12.87
CA VAL A 199 -7.46 11.43 -12.72
C VAL A 199 -8.11 10.57 -13.80
N ASP A 200 -7.58 10.65 -15.03
CA ASP A 200 -8.08 9.87 -16.17
C ASP A 200 -7.68 8.38 -16.11
N GLY A 201 -6.81 8.01 -15.17
CA GLY A 201 -6.35 6.64 -14.96
C GLY A 201 -4.84 6.52 -14.78
N THR A 202 -4.38 5.28 -14.63
CA THR A 202 -2.95 4.97 -14.52
C THR A 202 -2.41 4.48 -15.86
N TYR A 203 -1.40 5.17 -16.38
CA TYR A 203 -0.82 4.93 -17.70
C TYR A 203 0.65 4.58 -17.61
N LEU A 204 1.07 3.60 -18.42
CA LEU A 204 2.47 3.30 -18.67
C LEU A 204 2.91 3.97 -19.97
N ILE A 205 3.96 4.78 -19.88
CA ILE A 205 4.68 5.31 -21.04
C ILE A 205 5.90 4.41 -21.27
N TYR A 206 6.06 3.94 -22.51
CA TYR A 206 7.08 2.96 -22.85
C TYR A 206 7.63 3.14 -24.26
N GLN A 207 8.81 2.59 -24.48
CA GLN A 207 9.44 2.46 -25.79
C GLN A 207 9.57 0.99 -26.17
N THR A 208 9.62 0.72 -27.46
CA THR A 208 10.02 -0.55 -28.07
C THR A 208 11.33 -0.35 -28.83
N ARG A 209 11.97 -1.45 -29.22
CA ARG A 209 13.19 -1.41 -30.06
C ARG A 209 12.98 -0.55 -31.32
N ASP A 210 11.81 -0.63 -31.95
CA ASP A 210 11.49 0.17 -33.12
C ASP A 210 11.39 1.65 -32.79
N THR A 211 10.71 2.01 -31.69
CA THR A 211 10.60 3.42 -31.32
C THR A 211 11.96 4.03 -30.94
N GLN A 212 12.86 3.25 -30.33
CA GLN A 212 14.23 3.68 -30.03
C GLN A 212 15.08 3.84 -31.28
N LYS A 213 15.07 2.84 -32.18
CA LYS A 213 15.89 2.86 -33.40
C LYS A 213 15.50 3.96 -34.38
N PHE A 214 14.20 4.27 -34.47
CA PHE A 214 13.67 5.22 -35.45
C PHE A 214 13.30 6.59 -34.85
N GLY A 215 13.66 6.87 -33.60
CA GLY A 215 13.37 8.14 -32.93
C GLY A 215 11.88 8.47 -32.85
N LYS A 216 11.00 7.45 -32.80
CA LYS A 216 9.56 7.65 -32.72
C LYS A 216 9.15 8.01 -31.30
N THR A 217 8.05 8.74 -31.18
CA THR A 217 7.47 9.10 -29.89
C THR A 217 7.15 7.86 -29.05
N PRO A 218 7.43 7.89 -27.73
CA PRO A 218 7.02 6.83 -26.81
C PRO A 218 5.53 6.50 -26.92
N LYS A 219 5.19 5.22 -26.73
CA LYS A 219 3.81 4.75 -26.68
C LYS A 219 3.25 4.92 -25.28
N ARG A 220 1.92 5.00 -25.17
CA ARG A 220 1.16 5.09 -23.91
C ARG A 220 0.09 3.99 -23.89
N ILE A 221 -0.05 3.31 -22.76
CA ILE A 221 -1.11 2.32 -22.53
C ILE A 221 -1.72 2.47 -21.14
N LEU A 222 -3.03 2.22 -21.02
CA LEU A 222 -3.73 2.20 -19.72
C LEU A 222 -3.44 0.87 -19.01
N LEU A 223 -3.11 0.93 -17.71
CA LEU A 223 -2.75 -0.26 -16.93
C LEU A 223 -3.85 -1.33 -16.89
N THR A 224 -5.12 -0.95 -16.99
CA THR A 224 -6.24 -1.89 -17.01
C THR A 224 -6.33 -2.69 -18.32
N SER A 225 -5.67 -2.23 -19.39
CA SER A 225 -5.57 -2.96 -20.66
C SER A 225 -4.40 -3.93 -20.70
N ILE A 226 -3.53 -3.91 -19.69
CA ILE A 226 -2.39 -4.81 -19.55
C ILE A 226 -2.86 -6.06 -18.83
N THR A 227 -2.77 -7.20 -19.49
CA THR A 227 -3.16 -8.50 -18.92
C THR A 227 -2.02 -9.09 -18.10
N GLU A 228 -0.77 -8.93 -18.54
CA GLU A 228 0.40 -9.49 -17.86
C GLU A 228 1.68 -8.72 -18.18
N VAL A 229 2.58 -8.62 -17.20
CA VAL A 229 3.93 -8.09 -17.36
C VAL A 229 4.94 -9.07 -16.77
N ARG A 230 6.00 -9.38 -17.53
CA ARG A 230 7.12 -10.22 -17.05
C ARG A 230 8.44 -9.49 -17.24
N LEU A 231 9.35 -9.65 -16.28
CA LEU A 231 10.74 -9.22 -16.44
C LEU A 231 11.44 -10.08 -17.48
N THR A 232 12.15 -9.46 -18.41
CA THR A 232 13.04 -10.19 -19.32
C THR A 232 14.44 -10.22 -18.72
N TYR A 233 14.96 -11.42 -18.45
CA TYR A 233 16.36 -11.64 -18.14
C TYR A 233 17.09 -11.88 -19.46
N ASP A 234 17.67 -10.81 -20.02
CA ASP A 234 18.67 -10.93 -21.10
C ASP A 234 20.05 -11.12 -20.48
#